data_AF-A0A0D0BIX7-F1
#
_entry.id   AF-A0A0D0BIX7-F1
#
_cell.length_a   1.000
_cell.length_b   1.000
_cell.length_c   1.000
_cell.angle_alpha   90.00
_cell.angle_beta   90.00
_cell.angle_gamma   90.00
#
_symmetry.space_group_name_H-M   'P 1'
#
loop_
_entity.id
_entity.type
_entity.pdbx_description
1 polymer ?
#
loop_
_entity_poly.entity_id
_entity_poly.type
_entity_poly.pdbx_seq_one_letter_code
_entity_poly.pdbx_strand_id
1 'polypeptide(L)'
;MQSGTKPLLSITSAHLLSGLFAFIYVGSIYASKNARLRFSKRKVDLPEGQARLKLQNERWRDDPDVIKARLLAVTSATLICCLIVFIHNLTANAWLHLGFTWSNVLPLLITPLLFSGPLYVQFLGKTLPFQKDWGFERDVLFRFLSIVGLRNYFVAPITEEIVFRACVLTVYHLADASRMKMIFLSPLVFGAAHIHHAFETYHRYGRTATAAKRAIISTVIQFAYTSVFGFFCCYLFLRSGSLLPPIAAHMFCNVMGVPQPNYEISLMPNRKLSILAAYLFGIIGFVGVLEPWSYMDSSLYWQ
;
A
#
# COMPACT_ATOMS: atom_id res chain seq x y z
N MET A 1 5.53 23.32 -24.20
CA MET A 1 6.79 23.41 -24.98
C MET A 1 7.64 22.21 -24.60
N GLN A 2 7.64 21.15 -25.42
CA GLN A 2 8.54 20.00 -25.22
C GLN A 2 9.96 20.46 -25.56
N SER A 3 10.85 20.52 -24.57
CA SER A 3 12.27 20.76 -24.82
C SER A 3 12.82 19.58 -25.63
N GLY A 4 13.47 19.86 -26.76
CA GLY A 4 14.00 18.89 -27.73
C GLY A 4 15.18 18.04 -27.23
N THR A 5 15.20 17.66 -25.95
CA THR A 5 16.17 16.73 -25.38
C THR A 5 15.61 15.32 -25.46
N LYS A 6 16.33 14.41 -26.11
CA LYS A 6 16.02 12.98 -26.14
C LYS A 6 15.88 12.47 -24.69
N PRO A 7 14.83 11.69 -24.36
CA PRO A 7 14.65 11.18 -23.01
C PRO A 7 15.85 10.31 -22.59
N LEU A 8 16.19 10.36 -21.30
CA LEU A 8 17.33 9.63 -20.73
C LEU A 8 17.13 8.11 -20.81
N LEU A 9 15.88 7.67 -20.75
CA LEU A 9 15.48 6.27 -20.92
C LEU A 9 14.50 6.11 -22.08
N SER A 10 14.46 4.92 -22.67
CA SER A 10 13.35 4.54 -23.53
C SER A 10 12.15 4.07 -22.70
N ILE A 11 10.93 4.18 -23.25
CA ILE A 11 9.73 3.62 -22.60
C ILE A 11 9.87 2.12 -22.36
N THR A 12 10.49 1.38 -23.28
CA THR A 12 10.78 -0.05 -23.11
C THR A 12 11.68 -0.30 -21.90
N SER A 13 12.76 0.49 -21.74
CA SER A 13 13.64 0.43 -20.58
C SER A 13 12.88 0.72 -19.28
N ALA A 14 11.97 1.70 -19.28
CA ALA A 14 11.15 2.00 -18.11
C ALA A 14 10.21 0.84 -17.74
N HIS A 15 9.58 0.17 -18.71
CA HIS A 15 8.78 -1.04 -18.45
C HIS A 15 9.62 -2.18 -17.84
N LEU A 16 10.81 -2.43 -18.40
CA LEU A 16 11.72 -3.46 -17.90
C LEU A 16 12.20 -3.15 -16.47
N LEU A 17 12.60 -1.91 -16.20
CA LEU A 17 13.03 -1.49 -14.87
C LEU A 17 11.88 -1.54 -13.86
N SER A 18 10.67 -1.10 -14.23
CA SER A 18 9.48 -1.21 -13.38
C SER A 18 9.18 -2.66 -12.99
N GLY A 19 9.20 -3.57 -13.98
CA GLY A 19 9.06 -5.01 -13.73
C GLY A 19 10.20 -5.58 -12.86
N LEU A 20 11.44 -5.14 -13.10
CA LEU A 20 12.60 -5.53 -12.31
C LEU A 20 12.48 -5.08 -10.85
N PHE A 21 12.01 -3.85 -10.59
CA PHE A 21 11.81 -3.37 -9.21
C PHE A 21 10.77 -4.19 -8.47
N ALA A 22 9.63 -4.49 -9.10
CA ALA A 22 8.64 -5.42 -8.55
C ALA A 22 9.25 -6.80 -8.26
N PHE A 23 10.02 -7.33 -9.20
CA PHE A 23 10.66 -8.63 -9.07
C PHE A 23 11.72 -8.66 -7.96
N ILE A 24 12.57 -7.65 -7.84
CA ILE A 24 13.56 -7.54 -6.76
C ILE A 24 12.84 -7.47 -5.41
N TYR A 25 11.82 -6.63 -5.30
CA TYR A 25 11.07 -6.45 -4.06
C TYR A 25 10.35 -7.73 -3.63
N VAL A 26 9.50 -8.30 -4.48
CA VAL A 26 8.75 -9.53 -4.19
C VAL A 26 9.67 -10.75 -4.14
N GLY A 27 10.61 -10.87 -5.08
CA GLY A 27 11.56 -11.98 -5.13
C GLY A 27 12.43 -12.08 -3.88
N SER A 28 12.76 -10.95 -3.24
CA SER A 28 13.58 -10.93 -2.01
C SER A 28 13.00 -11.77 -0.88
N ILE A 29 11.67 -11.77 -0.68
CA ILE A 29 11.01 -12.57 0.36
C ILE A 29 10.98 -14.06 0.04
N TYR A 30 11.28 -14.41 -1.21
CA TYR A 30 11.50 -15.78 -1.67
C TYR A 30 12.99 -16.11 -1.84
N ALA A 31 13.93 -15.20 -1.60
CA ALA A 31 15.36 -15.52 -1.72
C ALA A 31 15.85 -16.33 -0.51
N SER A 32 15.50 -15.92 0.71
CA SER A 32 15.94 -16.57 1.95
C SER A 32 15.01 -17.69 2.40
N LYS A 33 15.58 -18.81 2.85
CA LYS A 33 14.83 -19.91 3.49
C LYS A 33 14.00 -19.41 4.66
N ASN A 34 14.46 -18.43 5.43
CA ASN A 34 13.77 -17.94 6.63
C ASN A 34 12.56 -17.06 6.32
N ALA A 35 12.55 -16.39 5.17
CA ALA A 35 11.44 -15.55 4.70
C ALA A 35 10.33 -16.35 3.96
N ARG A 36 10.67 -17.53 3.43
CA ARG A 36 9.74 -18.41 2.70
C ARG A 36 8.73 -19.09 3.64
N LEU A 37 7.46 -18.98 3.27
CA LEU A 37 6.39 -19.73 3.94
C LEU A 37 6.54 -21.22 3.68
N ARG A 38 6.16 -22.04 4.67
CA ARG A 38 6.15 -23.50 4.57
C ARG A 38 4.81 -24.00 5.06
N PHE A 39 4.10 -24.70 4.19
CA PHE A 39 2.82 -25.31 4.49
C PHE A 39 2.88 -26.82 4.30
N SER A 40 2.07 -27.54 5.07
CA SER A 40 1.78 -28.94 4.87
C SER A 40 1.08 -29.16 3.54
N LYS A 41 1.36 -30.31 2.91
CA LYS A 41 0.71 -30.76 1.68
C LYS A 41 -0.66 -31.40 1.95
N ARG A 42 -1.03 -31.59 3.22
CA ARG A 42 -2.31 -32.21 3.61
C ARG A 42 -3.48 -31.36 3.12
N LYS A 43 -4.41 -32.01 2.41
CA LYS A 43 -5.73 -31.45 2.09
C LYS A 43 -6.61 -31.56 3.34
N VAL A 44 -7.33 -30.50 3.66
CA VAL A 44 -8.22 -30.43 4.83
C VAL A 44 -9.52 -29.79 4.38
N ASP A 45 -10.63 -30.51 4.57
CA ASP A 45 -11.96 -29.95 4.35
C ASP A 45 -12.35 -29.15 5.59
N LEU A 46 -12.72 -27.89 5.39
CA LEU A 46 -12.99 -26.91 6.44
C LEU A 46 -14.41 -26.38 6.27
N PRO A 47 -15.08 -25.98 7.36
CA PRO A 47 -16.29 -25.18 7.27
C PRO A 47 -16.06 -23.91 6.45
N GLU A 48 -17.09 -23.46 5.73
CA GLU A 48 -16.99 -22.26 4.91
C GLU A 48 -16.58 -21.05 5.76
N GLY A 49 -15.64 -20.24 5.27
CA GLY A 49 -15.13 -19.09 6.03
C GLY A 49 -13.83 -19.35 6.77
N GLN A 50 -13.57 -20.58 7.22
CA GLN A 50 -12.53 -20.82 8.24
C GLN A 50 -11.17 -21.20 7.66
N ALA A 51 -10.11 -20.57 8.17
CA ALA A 51 -8.75 -21.01 7.93
C ALA A 51 -8.43 -22.17 8.87
N ARG A 52 -7.63 -23.15 8.41
CA ARG A 52 -7.18 -24.24 9.29
C ARG A 52 -6.24 -23.74 10.36
N LEU A 53 -6.04 -24.54 11.40
CA LEU A 53 -4.97 -24.29 12.36
C LEU A 53 -3.59 -24.56 11.74
N LYS A 54 -2.60 -23.78 12.19
CA LYS A 54 -1.19 -23.95 11.84
C LYS A 54 -0.65 -25.22 12.49
N LEU A 55 0.10 -26.03 11.74
CA LEU A 55 0.79 -27.20 12.27
C LEU A 55 2.20 -26.83 12.77
N GLN A 56 2.74 -27.57 13.73
CA GLN A 56 4.04 -27.26 14.37
C GLN A 56 5.21 -27.15 13.39
N ASN A 57 5.22 -27.92 12.30
CA ASN A 57 6.30 -27.94 11.30
C ASN A 57 6.13 -26.91 10.16
N GLU A 58 5.13 -26.03 10.27
CA GLU A 58 4.83 -25.00 9.29
C GLU A 58 5.42 -23.65 9.67
N ARG A 59 5.60 -22.80 8.65
CA ARG A 59 6.04 -21.41 8.82
C ARG A 59 5.09 -20.50 8.08
N TRP A 60 4.41 -19.65 8.85
CA TRP A 60 3.36 -18.76 8.37
C TRP A 60 3.84 -17.31 8.35
N ARG A 61 3.11 -16.45 7.65
CA ARG A 61 3.48 -15.05 7.42
C ARG A 61 3.69 -14.26 8.72
N ASP A 62 2.91 -14.58 9.75
CA ASP A 62 2.90 -13.86 11.02
C ASP A 62 3.82 -14.48 12.09
N ASP A 63 4.63 -15.48 11.71
CA ASP A 63 5.66 -16.00 12.61
C ASP A 63 6.76 -14.94 12.82
N PRO A 64 7.21 -14.69 14.06
CA PRO A 64 8.20 -13.64 14.35
C PRO A 64 9.47 -13.73 13.50
N ASP A 65 10.02 -14.94 13.31
CA ASP A 65 11.23 -15.15 12.53
C ASP A 65 11.01 -14.89 11.03
N VAL A 66 9.82 -15.23 10.51
CA VAL A 66 9.44 -14.94 9.12
C VAL A 66 9.29 -13.43 8.93
N ILE A 67 8.69 -12.72 9.89
CA ILE A 67 8.56 -11.27 9.83
C ILE A 67 9.95 -10.62 9.82
N LYS A 68 10.83 -10.94 10.77
CA LYS A 68 12.20 -10.39 10.83
C LYS A 68 12.96 -10.63 9.53
N ALA A 69 12.92 -11.86 9.01
CA ALA A 69 13.61 -12.22 7.77
C ALA A 69 13.04 -11.46 6.55
N ARG A 70 11.71 -11.29 6.48
CA ARG A 70 11.06 -10.53 5.40
C ARG A 70 11.36 -9.04 5.51
N LEU A 71 11.33 -8.45 6.70
CA LEU A 71 11.66 -7.03 6.92
C LEU A 71 13.08 -6.71 6.45
N LEU A 72 14.06 -7.55 6.79
CA LEU A 72 15.42 -7.42 6.29
C LEU A 72 15.47 -7.53 4.75
N ALA A 73 14.80 -8.54 4.18
CA ALA A 73 14.80 -8.77 2.74
C ALA A 73 14.20 -7.59 1.95
N VAL A 74 13.03 -7.09 2.34
CA VAL A 74 12.35 -5.98 1.65
C VAL A 74 13.08 -4.66 1.83
N THR A 75 13.74 -4.44 2.99
CA THR A 75 14.55 -3.24 3.22
C THR A 75 15.78 -3.25 2.30
N SER A 76 16.52 -4.37 2.25
CA SER A 76 17.66 -4.51 1.34
C SER A 76 17.24 -4.39 -0.13
N ALA A 77 16.12 -5.00 -0.52
CA ALA A 77 15.57 -4.89 -1.86
C ALA A 77 15.21 -3.43 -2.22
N THR A 78 14.64 -2.68 -1.27
CA THR A 78 14.31 -1.26 -1.45
C THR A 78 15.56 -0.42 -1.70
N LEU A 79 16.62 -0.64 -0.91
CA LEU A 79 17.91 0.05 -1.09
C LEU A 79 18.54 -0.26 -2.45
N ILE A 80 18.46 -1.51 -2.91
CA ILE A 80 18.91 -1.92 -4.25
C ILE A 80 18.11 -1.20 -5.34
N CYS A 81 16.78 -1.14 -5.23
CA CYS A 81 15.94 -0.41 -6.19
C CYS A 81 16.31 1.08 -6.25
N CYS A 82 16.52 1.73 -5.09
CA CYS A 82 16.98 3.11 -5.06
C CYS A 82 18.35 3.26 -5.73
N LEU A 83 19.31 2.38 -5.43
CA LEU A 83 20.65 2.41 -6.04
C LEU A 83 20.59 2.29 -7.56
N ILE A 84 19.73 1.43 -8.10
CA ILE A 84 19.53 1.31 -9.55
C ILE A 84 19.04 2.65 -10.13
N VAL A 85 18.12 3.35 -9.46
CA VAL A 85 17.67 4.69 -9.89
C VAL A 85 18.81 5.70 -9.83
N PHE A 86 19.62 5.73 -8.77
CA PHE A 86 20.79 6.61 -8.67
C PHE A 86 21.77 6.40 -9.84
N ILE A 87 22.02 5.14 -10.24
CA ILE A 87 22.91 4.82 -11.36
C ILE A 87 22.34 5.27 -12.72
N HIS A 88 21.02 5.21 -12.91
CA HIS A 88 20.39 5.66 -14.17
C HIS A 88 20.13 7.17 -14.21
N ASN A 89 20.22 7.85 -13.07
CA ASN A 89 19.94 9.28 -12.91
C ASN A 89 21.19 10.11 -12.61
N LEU A 90 22.37 9.70 -13.13
CA LEU A 90 23.66 10.33 -12.84
C LEU A 90 23.75 11.81 -13.24
N THR A 91 22.85 12.30 -14.11
CA THR A 91 22.83 13.68 -14.59
C THR A 91 21.89 14.59 -13.81
N ALA A 92 20.98 14.05 -12.99
CA ALA A 92 20.01 14.85 -12.23
C ALA A 92 20.06 14.51 -10.74
N ASN A 93 19.49 15.39 -9.91
CA ASN A 93 19.43 15.16 -8.47
C ASN A 93 18.47 13.99 -8.17
N ALA A 94 19.01 12.78 -8.05
CA ALA A 94 18.26 11.55 -7.80
C ALA A 94 17.45 11.60 -6.48
N TRP A 95 17.89 12.38 -5.49
CA TRP A 95 17.13 12.60 -4.26
C TRP A 95 15.79 13.29 -4.51
N LEU A 96 15.78 14.27 -5.41
CA LEU A 96 14.59 15.01 -5.80
C LEU A 96 13.62 14.12 -6.58
N HIS A 97 14.13 13.30 -7.51
CA HIS A 97 13.33 12.32 -8.25
C HIS A 97 12.76 11.21 -7.34
N LEU A 98 13.53 10.76 -6.35
CA LEU A 98 12.99 9.80 -5.40
C LEU A 98 11.95 10.44 -4.46
N GLY A 99 11.70 11.75 -4.54
CA GLY A 99 10.72 12.45 -3.72
C GLY A 99 11.10 12.49 -2.24
N PHE A 100 12.39 12.42 -1.91
CA PHE A 100 12.91 12.65 -0.56
C PHE A 100 12.95 14.16 -0.26
N THR A 101 11.77 14.78 -0.33
CA THR A 101 11.54 16.20 -0.15
C THR A 101 10.43 16.41 0.86
N TRP A 102 10.41 17.59 1.46
CA TRP A 102 9.32 18.01 2.33
C TRP A 102 8.04 18.27 1.53
N SER A 103 6.90 18.03 2.17
CA SER A 103 5.58 18.34 1.63
C SER A 103 4.84 19.25 2.60
N ASN A 104 3.89 20.03 2.09
CA ASN A 104 2.95 20.75 2.92
C ASN A 104 2.07 19.76 3.72
N VAL A 105 1.37 20.28 4.74
CA VAL A 105 0.49 19.45 5.57
C VAL A 105 -0.78 19.04 4.82
N LEU A 106 -1.28 19.88 3.90
CA LEU A 106 -2.57 19.67 3.22
C LEU A 106 -2.68 18.33 2.46
N PRO A 107 -1.69 17.90 1.66
CA PRO A 107 -1.75 16.57 1.02
C PRO A 107 -1.90 15.41 2.02
N LEU A 108 -1.35 15.54 3.24
CA LEU A 108 -1.42 14.52 4.29
C LEU A 108 -2.84 14.36 4.86
N LEU A 109 -3.67 15.41 4.73
CA LEU A 109 -5.04 15.45 5.28
C LEU A 109 -6.11 14.94 4.31
N ILE A 110 -5.76 14.71 3.03
CA ILE A 110 -6.71 14.24 2.01
C ILE A 110 -7.27 12.86 2.38
N THR A 111 -6.43 11.93 2.83
CA THR A 111 -6.87 10.57 3.20
C THR A 111 -7.69 10.56 4.49
N PRO A 112 -7.29 11.22 5.60
CA PRO A 112 -8.16 11.37 6.76
C PRO A 112 -9.54 11.97 6.42
N LEU A 113 -9.61 12.97 5.53
CA LEU A 113 -10.87 13.56 5.09
C LEU A 113 -11.75 12.52 4.38
N LEU A 114 -11.19 11.74 3.44
CA LEU A 114 -11.92 10.65 2.77
C LEU A 114 -12.50 9.65 3.77
N PHE A 115 -11.80 9.40 4.87
CA PHE A 115 -12.18 8.49 5.95
C PHE A 115 -13.04 9.13 7.06
N SER A 116 -13.66 10.29 6.80
CA SER A 116 -14.56 10.95 7.77
C SER A 116 -15.68 10.04 8.26
N GLY A 117 -16.22 9.16 7.39
CA GLY A 117 -17.22 8.15 7.77
C GLY A 117 -16.72 7.18 8.85
N PRO A 118 -15.69 6.36 8.57
CA PRO A 118 -15.08 5.47 9.57
C PRO A 118 -14.59 6.18 10.84
N LEU A 119 -14.02 7.39 10.73
CA LEU A 119 -13.61 8.19 11.89
C LEU A 119 -14.82 8.61 12.74
N TYR A 120 -15.92 9.00 12.11
CA TYR A 120 -17.17 9.32 12.81
C TYR A 120 -17.77 8.10 13.51
N VAL A 121 -17.69 6.91 12.89
CA VAL A 121 -18.11 5.65 13.52
C VAL A 121 -17.25 5.35 14.76
N GLN A 122 -15.93 5.51 14.68
CA GLN A 122 -15.05 5.37 15.85
C GLN A 122 -15.37 6.39 16.94
N PHE A 123 -15.69 7.63 16.56
CA PHE A 123 -16.14 8.67 17.49
C PHE A 123 -17.42 8.26 18.22
N LEU A 124 -18.42 7.74 17.51
CA LEU A 124 -19.67 7.25 18.09
C LEU A 124 -19.44 6.05 19.02
N GLY A 125 -18.52 5.16 18.62
CA GLY A 125 -18.07 4.01 19.40
C GLY A 125 -17.15 4.37 20.56
N LYS A 126 -16.79 5.66 20.73
CA LYS A 126 -15.90 6.17 21.79
C LYS A 126 -14.49 5.54 21.79
N THR A 127 -14.00 5.14 20.62
CA THR A 127 -12.70 4.47 20.44
C THR A 127 -11.60 5.37 19.87
N LEU A 128 -11.89 6.64 19.53
CA LEU A 128 -10.85 7.60 19.17
C LEU A 128 -9.96 7.94 20.37
N PRO A 129 -8.73 8.44 20.13
CA PRO A 129 -7.83 8.88 21.20
C PRO A 129 -8.54 9.74 22.24
N PHE A 130 -8.30 9.43 23.52
CA PHE A 130 -8.85 10.13 24.69
C PHE A 130 -10.36 9.99 24.90
N GLN A 131 -11.06 9.15 24.14
CA GLN A 131 -12.46 8.80 24.44
C GLN A 131 -12.56 7.66 25.46
N LYS A 132 -13.77 7.48 26.01
CA LYS A 132 -14.05 6.55 27.11
C LYS A 132 -13.49 5.14 26.90
N ASP A 133 -13.64 4.61 25.68
CA ASP A 133 -13.29 3.24 25.38
C ASP A 133 -11.92 3.12 24.71
N TRP A 134 -11.13 4.21 24.67
CA TRP A 134 -9.74 4.22 24.19
C TRP A 134 -8.76 3.92 25.32
N GLY A 135 -7.75 3.09 25.04
CA GLY A 135 -6.68 2.75 25.98
C GLY A 135 -5.32 2.72 25.30
N PHE A 136 -4.37 3.48 25.83
CA PHE A 136 -3.01 3.61 25.25
C PHE A 136 -2.31 2.27 25.06
N GLU A 137 -2.37 1.37 26.04
CA GLU A 137 -1.71 0.06 25.96
C GLU A 137 -2.27 -0.78 24.81
N ARG A 138 -3.61 -0.89 24.71
CA ARG A 138 -4.28 -1.68 23.69
C ARG A 138 -4.20 -1.05 22.30
N ASP A 139 -4.59 0.22 22.21
CA ASP A 139 -4.81 0.90 20.92
C ASP A 139 -3.53 1.51 20.35
N VAL A 140 -2.49 1.70 21.18
CA VAL A 140 -1.18 2.21 20.75
C VAL A 140 -0.09 1.13 20.86
N LEU A 141 0.25 0.70 22.08
CA LEU A 141 1.43 -0.16 22.28
C LEU A 141 1.27 -1.52 21.58
N PHE A 142 0.23 -2.28 21.89
CA PHE A 142 0.02 -3.61 21.29
C PHE A 142 -0.27 -3.56 19.80
N ARG A 143 -1.00 -2.52 19.37
CA ARG A 143 -1.35 -2.34 17.96
C ARG A 143 -0.14 -1.98 17.10
N PHE A 144 0.66 -1.00 17.51
CA PHE A 144 1.70 -0.42 16.66
C PHE A 144 3.11 -0.90 16.98
N LEU A 145 3.43 -1.21 18.24
CA LEU A 145 4.79 -1.59 18.66
C LEU A 145 5.01 -3.11 18.69
N SER A 146 3.99 -3.92 18.39
CA SER A 146 4.20 -5.33 18.08
C SER A 146 4.96 -5.48 16.75
N ILE A 147 5.70 -6.58 16.56
CA ILE A 147 6.42 -6.81 15.31
C ILE A 147 5.49 -6.89 14.08
N VAL A 148 4.26 -7.36 14.29
CA VAL A 148 3.20 -7.37 13.27
C VAL A 148 2.72 -5.95 12.99
N GLY A 149 2.50 -5.14 14.03
CA GLY A 149 2.13 -3.73 13.93
C GLY A 149 3.18 -2.91 13.19
N LEU A 150 4.45 -3.02 13.59
CA LEU A 150 5.57 -2.33 12.96
C LEU A 150 5.66 -2.66 11.47
N ARG A 151 5.52 -3.95 11.11
CA ARG A 151 5.46 -4.41 9.72
C ARG A 151 4.28 -3.77 8.97
N ASN A 152 3.07 -3.90 9.50
CA ASN A 152 1.84 -3.54 8.79
C ASN A 152 1.65 -2.03 8.65
N TYR A 153 2.01 -1.25 9.67
CA TYR A 153 1.70 0.17 9.74
C TYR A 153 2.86 1.08 9.38
N PHE A 154 4.10 0.59 9.38
CA PHE A 154 5.26 1.43 9.09
C PHE A 154 6.15 0.85 8.00
N VAL A 155 6.80 -0.29 8.25
CA VAL A 155 7.87 -0.74 7.36
C VAL A 155 7.33 -1.11 5.98
N ALA A 156 6.25 -1.91 5.90
CA ALA A 156 5.70 -2.30 4.60
C ALA A 156 5.17 -1.10 3.80
N PRO A 157 4.36 -0.17 4.36
CA PRO A 157 3.98 1.05 3.65
C PRO A 157 5.17 1.86 3.14
N ILE A 158 6.17 2.12 3.98
CA ILE A 158 7.34 2.93 3.60
C ILE A 158 8.10 2.29 2.45
N THR A 159 8.44 1.00 2.57
CA THR A 159 9.24 0.32 1.54
C THR A 159 8.45 0.14 0.24
N GLU A 160 7.15 -0.10 0.32
CA GLU A 160 6.29 -0.18 -0.87
C GLU A 160 6.15 1.17 -1.59
N GLU A 161 5.97 2.29 -0.86
CA GLU A 161 5.93 3.60 -1.50
C GLU A 161 7.27 3.97 -2.15
N ILE A 162 8.40 3.70 -1.48
CA ILE A 162 9.72 3.97 -2.07
C ILE A 162 9.90 3.17 -3.36
N VAL A 163 9.60 1.88 -3.38
CA VAL A 163 9.79 1.07 -4.59
C VAL A 163 8.79 1.45 -5.69
N PHE A 164 7.50 1.46 -5.38
CA PHE A 164 6.45 1.54 -6.40
C PHE A 164 6.06 2.97 -6.77
N ARG A 165 6.34 3.98 -5.94
CA ARG A 165 6.10 5.39 -6.28
C ARG A 165 7.41 6.05 -6.63
N ALA A 166 8.40 6.06 -5.75
CA ALA A 166 9.66 6.74 -6.08
C ALA A 166 10.39 6.07 -7.24
N CYS A 167 10.79 4.80 -7.12
CA CYS A 167 11.66 4.18 -8.13
C CYS A 167 10.94 3.95 -9.47
N VAL A 168 9.74 3.37 -9.43
CA VAL A 168 8.95 3.11 -10.65
C VAL A 168 8.57 4.40 -11.37
N LEU A 169 8.05 5.42 -10.67
CA LEU A 169 7.66 6.67 -11.35
C LEU A 169 8.87 7.45 -11.83
N THR A 170 10.01 7.40 -11.13
CA THR A 170 11.24 8.02 -11.62
C THR A 170 11.66 7.47 -12.99
N VAL A 171 11.72 6.15 -13.17
CA VAL A 171 12.14 5.59 -14.48
C VAL A 171 11.15 5.88 -15.61
N TYR A 172 9.85 5.99 -15.29
CA TYR A 172 8.86 6.45 -16.26
C TYR A 172 9.01 7.93 -16.61
N HIS A 173 9.31 8.78 -15.63
CA HIS A 173 9.56 10.20 -15.87
C HIS A 173 10.83 10.43 -16.70
N LEU A 174 11.92 9.72 -16.41
CA LEU A 174 13.16 9.76 -17.20
C LEU A 174 12.97 9.25 -18.64
N ALA A 175 11.90 8.50 -18.90
CA ALA A 175 11.49 8.06 -20.22
C ALA A 175 10.45 8.98 -20.90
N ASP A 176 10.19 10.16 -20.33
CA ASP A 176 9.17 11.13 -20.78
C ASP A 176 7.77 10.50 -20.93
N ALA A 177 7.42 9.57 -20.04
CA ALA A 177 6.10 9.00 -20.01
C ALA A 177 5.06 10.04 -19.56
N SER A 178 3.90 10.06 -20.21
CA SER A 178 2.84 10.98 -19.81
C SER A 178 2.35 10.69 -18.39
N ARG A 179 1.98 11.75 -17.66
CA ARG A 179 1.41 11.66 -16.30
C ARG A 179 0.26 10.66 -16.21
N MET A 180 -0.60 10.59 -17.23
CA MET A 180 -1.70 9.62 -17.28
C MET A 180 -1.19 8.17 -17.26
N LYS A 181 -0.13 7.83 -18.01
CA LYS A 181 0.48 6.49 -17.95
C LYS A 181 1.09 6.24 -16.58
N MET A 182 1.80 7.22 -16.04
CA MET A 182 2.40 7.11 -14.70
C MET A 182 1.34 6.82 -13.62
N ILE A 183 0.19 7.51 -13.65
CA ILE A 183 -0.90 7.35 -12.68
C ILE A 183 -1.66 6.04 -12.88
N PHE A 184 -2.03 5.69 -14.11
CA PHE A 184 -2.99 4.60 -14.36
C PHE A 184 -2.36 3.28 -14.81
N LEU A 185 -1.11 3.28 -15.28
CA LEU A 185 -0.43 2.07 -15.72
C LEU A 185 0.56 1.54 -14.67
N SER A 186 1.35 2.42 -14.05
CA SER A 186 2.39 1.98 -13.11
C SER A 186 1.84 1.23 -11.88
N PRO A 187 0.67 1.60 -11.32
CA PRO A 187 0.12 0.87 -10.16
C PRO A 187 -0.36 -0.55 -10.46
N LEU A 188 -0.52 -0.93 -11.72
CA LEU A 188 -0.83 -2.32 -12.07
C LEU A 188 0.31 -3.26 -11.66
N VAL A 189 1.56 -2.78 -11.69
CA VAL A 189 2.73 -3.53 -11.21
C VAL A 189 2.68 -3.70 -9.69
N PHE A 190 2.24 -2.67 -8.96
CA PHE A 190 2.01 -2.74 -7.51
C PHE A 190 0.86 -3.70 -7.15
N GLY A 191 -0.24 -3.65 -7.89
CA GLY A 191 -1.33 -4.62 -7.76
C GLY A 191 -0.85 -6.05 -8.02
N ALA A 192 -0.07 -6.26 -9.09
CA ALA A 192 0.45 -7.58 -9.46
C ALA A 192 1.41 -8.16 -8.42
N ALA A 193 2.18 -7.32 -7.72
CA ALA A 193 3.07 -7.74 -6.64
C ALA A 193 2.35 -8.50 -5.51
N HIS A 194 1.04 -8.32 -5.37
CA HIS A 194 0.23 -8.98 -4.34
C HIS A 194 -0.33 -10.35 -4.77
N ILE A 195 -0.20 -10.73 -6.04
CA ILE A 195 -0.69 -12.02 -6.57
C ILE A 195 -0.08 -13.20 -5.81
N HIS A 196 1.13 -13.05 -5.26
CA HIS A 196 1.78 -14.10 -4.46
C HIS A 196 0.97 -14.52 -3.22
N HIS A 197 0.01 -13.71 -2.77
CA HIS A 197 -0.82 -14.01 -1.60
C HIS A 197 -1.84 -15.10 -1.91
N ALA A 198 -2.16 -15.33 -3.20
CA ALA A 198 -2.98 -16.45 -3.64
C ALA A 198 -2.44 -17.79 -3.11
N PHE A 199 -1.12 -17.97 -3.13
CA PHE A 199 -0.47 -19.17 -2.61
C PHE A 199 -0.75 -19.36 -1.12
N GLU A 200 -0.57 -18.32 -0.31
CA GLU A 200 -0.86 -18.38 1.13
C GLU A 200 -2.34 -18.71 1.37
N THR A 201 -3.26 -18.00 0.71
CA THR A 201 -4.71 -18.20 0.84
C THR A 201 -5.08 -19.65 0.49
N TYR A 202 -4.63 -20.17 -0.64
CA TYR A 202 -4.92 -21.55 -1.04
C TYR A 202 -4.49 -22.59 0.03
N HIS A 203 -3.33 -22.37 0.66
CA HIS A 203 -2.81 -23.30 1.67
C HIS A 203 -3.47 -23.14 3.05
N ARG A 204 -3.81 -21.92 3.45
CA ARG A 204 -4.49 -21.63 4.73
C ARG A 204 -5.93 -22.12 4.75
N TYR A 205 -6.58 -22.20 3.58
CA TYR A 205 -7.96 -22.66 3.45
C TYR A 205 -8.08 -24.12 3.01
N GLY A 206 -7.03 -24.93 3.19
CA GLY A 206 -7.15 -26.41 3.13
C GLY A 206 -6.86 -27.05 1.78
N ARG A 207 -6.35 -26.29 0.79
CA ARG A 207 -5.94 -26.80 -0.54
C ARG A 207 -7.06 -27.49 -1.33
N THR A 208 -8.30 -27.09 -1.10
CA THR A 208 -9.50 -27.61 -1.79
C THR A 208 -9.85 -26.77 -3.03
N ALA A 209 -10.81 -27.22 -3.83
CA ALA A 209 -11.35 -26.41 -4.93
C ALA A 209 -11.98 -25.10 -4.40
N THR A 210 -12.67 -25.17 -3.26
CA THR A 210 -13.20 -24.00 -2.54
C THR A 210 -12.09 -23.05 -2.10
N ALA A 211 -10.96 -23.57 -1.61
CA ALA A 211 -9.78 -22.78 -1.26
C ALA A 211 -9.17 -22.09 -2.48
N ALA A 212 -9.12 -22.78 -3.63
CA ALA A 212 -8.62 -22.21 -4.88
C ALA A 212 -9.55 -21.09 -5.38
N LYS A 213 -10.87 -21.33 -5.37
CA LYS A 213 -11.88 -20.29 -5.70
C LYS A 213 -11.71 -19.06 -4.82
N ARG A 214 -11.57 -19.25 -3.50
CA ARG A 214 -11.31 -18.16 -2.55
C ARG A 214 -10.01 -17.43 -2.86
N ALA A 215 -8.92 -18.15 -3.12
CA ALA A 215 -7.63 -17.55 -3.45
C ALA A 215 -7.71 -16.69 -4.71
N ILE A 216 -8.39 -17.18 -5.76
CA ILE A 216 -8.60 -16.42 -7.01
C ILE A 216 -9.42 -15.16 -6.75
N ILE A 217 -10.61 -15.30 -6.13
CA ILE A 217 -11.51 -14.17 -5.86
C ILE A 217 -10.81 -13.11 -5.00
N SER A 218 -10.18 -13.53 -3.90
CA SER A 218 -9.46 -12.64 -3.00
C SER A 218 -8.32 -11.91 -3.72
N THR A 219 -7.61 -12.59 -4.63
CA THR A 219 -6.49 -12.00 -5.37
C THR A 219 -6.98 -11.00 -6.41
N VAL A 220 -8.08 -11.27 -7.10
CA VAL A 220 -8.68 -10.33 -8.06
C VAL A 220 -9.17 -9.07 -7.35
N ILE A 221 -9.87 -9.23 -6.23
CA ILE A 221 -10.33 -8.10 -5.42
C ILE A 221 -9.13 -7.29 -4.89
N GLN A 222 -8.11 -7.98 -4.35
CA GLN A 222 -6.90 -7.33 -3.86
C GLN A 222 -6.17 -6.58 -4.98
N PHE A 223 -6.00 -7.20 -6.15
CA PHE A 223 -5.38 -6.54 -7.31
C PHE A 223 -6.12 -5.26 -7.71
N ALA A 224 -7.46 -5.32 -7.82
CA ALA A 224 -8.27 -4.17 -8.20
C ALA A 224 -8.19 -3.05 -7.15
N TYR A 225 -8.41 -3.39 -5.88
CA TYR A 225 -8.38 -2.43 -4.77
C TYR A 225 -7.00 -1.77 -4.62
N THR A 226 -5.93 -2.57 -4.63
CA THR A 226 -4.56 -2.09 -4.50
C THR A 226 -4.15 -1.24 -5.72
N SER A 227 -4.65 -1.56 -6.93
CA SER A 227 -4.40 -0.73 -8.12
C SER A 227 -5.06 0.63 -8.01
N VAL A 228 -6.34 0.69 -7.58
CA VAL A 228 -7.07 1.96 -7.36
C VAL A 228 -6.38 2.80 -6.29
N PHE A 229 -5.98 2.19 -5.17
CA PHE A 229 -5.20 2.88 -4.14
C PHE A 229 -3.85 3.39 -4.68
N GLY A 230 -3.18 2.61 -5.53
CA GLY A 230 -1.95 3.02 -6.18
C GLY A 230 -2.16 4.19 -7.15
N PHE A 231 -3.27 4.27 -7.89
CA PHE A 231 -3.61 5.43 -8.73
C PHE A 231 -3.62 6.71 -7.89
N PHE A 232 -4.27 6.66 -6.72
CA PHE A 232 -4.32 7.77 -5.79
C PHE A 232 -2.93 8.13 -5.23
N CYS A 233 -2.13 7.16 -4.82
CA CYS A 233 -0.77 7.42 -4.34
C CYS A 233 0.16 8.00 -5.42
N CYS A 234 0.06 7.52 -6.65
CA CYS A 234 0.81 8.10 -7.77
C CYS A 234 0.37 9.53 -8.05
N TYR A 235 -0.93 9.82 -8.00
CA TYR A 235 -1.42 11.18 -8.11
C TYR A 235 -0.82 12.09 -7.01
N LEU A 236 -0.88 11.67 -5.74
CA LEU A 236 -0.30 12.43 -4.63
C LEU A 236 1.21 12.65 -4.80
N PHE A 237 1.95 11.61 -5.17
CA PHE A 237 3.40 11.70 -5.38
C PHE A 237 3.74 12.69 -6.50
N LEU A 238 3.09 12.57 -7.65
CA LEU A 238 3.38 13.41 -8.81
C LEU A 238 2.93 14.86 -8.57
N ARG A 239 1.81 15.08 -7.88
CA ARG A 239 1.34 16.45 -7.55
C ARG A 239 2.22 17.15 -6.53
N SER A 240 2.68 16.43 -5.52
CA SER A 240 3.47 17.01 -4.43
C SER A 240 4.98 16.98 -4.64
N GLY A 241 5.48 16.09 -5.51
CA GLY A 241 6.91 15.82 -5.66
C GLY A 241 7.56 15.20 -4.42
N SER A 242 6.78 14.64 -3.50
CA SER A 242 7.23 14.10 -2.21
C SER A 242 6.65 12.71 -1.94
N LEU A 243 7.42 11.87 -1.26
CA LEU A 243 6.99 10.58 -0.74
C LEU A 243 6.11 10.68 0.52
N LEU A 244 6.13 11.81 1.24
CA LEU A 244 5.41 11.92 2.51
C LEU A 244 3.89 11.73 2.36
N PRO A 245 3.20 12.37 1.39
CA PRO A 245 1.76 12.18 1.22
C PRO A 245 1.31 10.75 0.89
N PRO A 246 1.89 10.05 -0.10
CA PRO A 246 1.48 8.68 -0.37
C PRO A 246 1.85 7.72 0.78
N ILE A 247 2.97 7.93 1.50
CA ILE A 247 3.31 7.13 2.70
C ILE A 247 2.25 7.33 3.78
N ALA A 248 1.91 8.58 4.10
CA ALA A 248 0.90 8.89 5.11
C ALA A 248 -0.47 8.29 4.75
N ALA A 249 -0.88 8.43 3.49
CA ALA A 249 -2.10 7.82 2.96
C ALA A 249 -2.10 6.30 3.15
N HIS A 250 -1.00 5.62 2.82
CA HIS A 250 -0.88 4.18 2.95
C HIS A 250 -0.92 3.72 4.41
N MET A 251 -0.14 4.34 5.29
CA MET A 251 -0.18 4.04 6.72
C MET A 251 -1.59 4.21 7.28
N PHE A 252 -2.25 5.33 6.92
CA PHE A 252 -3.60 5.63 7.39
C PHE A 252 -4.63 4.61 6.89
N CYS A 253 -4.60 4.25 5.61
CA CYS A 253 -5.45 3.20 5.05
C CYS A 253 -5.20 1.83 5.72
N ASN A 254 -3.95 1.48 6.03
CA ASN A 254 -3.65 0.23 6.75
C ASN A 254 -4.21 0.26 8.17
N VAL A 255 -4.17 1.40 8.86
CA VAL A 255 -4.78 1.58 10.19
C VAL A 255 -6.29 1.44 10.12
N MET A 256 -6.95 2.10 9.18
CA MET A 256 -8.41 2.14 9.11
C MET A 256 -9.02 0.88 8.48
N GLY A 257 -8.30 0.22 7.59
CA GLY A 257 -8.81 -0.89 6.79
C GLY A 257 -9.81 -0.43 5.72
N VAL A 258 -10.47 -1.40 5.08
CA VAL A 258 -11.52 -1.12 4.10
C VAL A 258 -12.77 -0.63 4.83
N PRO A 259 -13.33 0.54 4.47
CA PRO A 259 -14.57 1.03 5.06
C PRO A 259 -15.75 0.08 4.82
N GLN A 260 -16.57 -0.16 5.84
CA GLN A 260 -17.68 -1.12 5.81
C GLN A 260 -18.99 -0.48 6.28
N PRO A 261 -19.54 0.49 5.54
CA PRO A 261 -20.68 1.29 5.99
C PRO A 261 -21.90 0.43 6.34
N ASN A 262 -22.18 -0.63 5.58
CA ASN A 262 -23.31 -1.52 5.85
C ASN A 262 -23.17 -2.25 7.19
N TYR A 263 -21.96 -2.73 7.50
CA TYR A 263 -21.68 -3.38 8.78
C TYR A 263 -21.79 -2.38 9.94
N GLU A 264 -21.21 -1.20 9.80
CA GLU A 264 -21.23 -0.15 10.83
C GLU A 264 -22.65 0.37 11.11
N ILE A 265 -23.47 0.52 10.06
CA ILE A 265 -24.90 0.85 10.20
C ILE A 265 -25.65 -0.27 10.93
N SER A 266 -25.33 -1.54 10.68
CA SER A 266 -25.97 -2.66 11.37
C SER A 266 -25.68 -2.68 12.88
N LEU A 267 -24.50 -2.18 13.29
CA LEU A 267 -24.13 -2.03 14.70
C LEU A 267 -24.84 -0.84 15.38
N MET A 268 -25.18 0.20 14.64
CA MET A 268 -25.76 1.44 15.16
C MET A 268 -26.94 1.93 14.30
N PRO A 269 -28.06 1.17 14.21
CA PRO A 269 -29.15 1.45 13.28
C PRO A 269 -29.79 2.82 13.51
N ASN A 270 -29.85 3.28 14.77
CA ASN A 270 -30.38 4.59 15.15
C ASN A 270 -29.51 5.77 14.66
N ARG A 271 -28.28 5.52 14.22
CA ARG A 271 -27.32 6.52 13.69
C ARG A 271 -27.11 6.39 12.19
N LYS A 272 -27.92 5.60 11.49
CA LYS A 272 -27.79 5.32 10.04
C LYS A 272 -27.61 6.60 9.21
N LEU A 273 -28.48 7.59 9.39
CA LEU A 273 -28.45 8.81 8.58
C LEU A 273 -27.18 9.63 8.82
N SER A 274 -26.77 9.78 10.08
CA SER A 274 -25.53 10.49 10.43
C SER A 274 -24.27 9.78 9.95
N ILE A 275 -24.24 8.44 10.00
CA ILE A 275 -23.12 7.64 9.46
C ILE A 275 -23.03 7.86 7.95
N LEU A 276 -24.13 7.69 7.23
CA LEU A 276 -24.16 7.90 5.77
C LEU A 276 -23.76 9.33 5.40
N ALA A 277 -24.24 10.34 6.14
CA ALA A 277 -23.85 11.72 5.94
C ALA A 277 -22.34 11.94 6.13
N ALA A 278 -21.72 11.33 7.14
CA ALA A 278 -20.27 11.43 7.36
C ALA A 278 -19.45 10.76 6.24
N TYR A 279 -19.92 9.63 5.71
CA TYR A 279 -19.33 9.00 4.52
C TYR A 279 -19.43 9.88 3.27
N LEU A 280 -20.62 10.44 3.01
CA LEU A 280 -20.83 11.34 1.88
C LEU A 280 -20.00 12.61 2.02
N PHE A 281 -19.92 13.18 3.23
CA PHE A 281 -19.05 14.32 3.53
C PHE A 281 -17.58 14.00 3.20
N GLY A 282 -17.08 12.83 3.62
CA GLY A 282 -15.71 12.42 3.32
C GLY A 282 -15.45 12.29 1.81
N ILE A 283 -16.39 11.70 1.05
CA ILE A 283 -16.26 11.54 -0.41
C ILE A 283 -16.33 12.89 -1.13
N ILE A 284 -17.32 13.72 -0.81
CA ILE A 284 -17.49 15.05 -1.43
C ILE A 284 -16.28 15.93 -1.09
N GLY A 285 -15.87 15.93 0.17
CA GLY A 285 -14.68 16.65 0.64
C GLY A 285 -13.43 16.19 -0.11
N PHE A 286 -13.19 14.88 -0.19
CA PHE A 286 -12.08 14.32 -0.95
C PHE A 286 -12.05 14.82 -2.39
N VAL A 287 -13.17 14.74 -3.12
CA VAL A 287 -13.24 15.20 -4.52
C VAL A 287 -12.96 16.70 -4.63
N GLY A 288 -13.51 17.51 -3.72
CA GLY A 288 -13.32 18.96 -3.74
C GLY A 288 -11.89 19.41 -3.39
N VAL A 289 -11.19 18.67 -2.52
CA VAL A 289 -9.85 19.07 -2.06
C VAL A 289 -8.70 18.38 -2.78
N LEU A 290 -8.96 17.27 -3.50
CA LEU A 290 -7.91 16.44 -4.09
C LEU A 290 -6.93 17.26 -4.94
N GLU A 291 -7.43 18.10 -5.83
CA GLU A 291 -6.60 18.96 -6.67
C GLU A 291 -5.93 20.12 -5.92
N PRO A 292 -6.66 20.99 -5.18
CA PRO A 292 -6.06 22.15 -4.54
C PRO A 292 -5.12 21.79 -3.38
N TRP A 293 -5.41 20.73 -2.61
CA TRP A 293 -4.56 20.35 -1.46
C TRP A 293 -3.34 19.55 -1.84
N SER A 294 -3.35 18.87 -2.99
CA SER A 294 -2.18 18.08 -3.45
C SER A 294 -1.12 18.93 -4.15
N TYR A 295 -1.43 20.17 -4.52
CA TYR A 295 -0.59 21.03 -5.34
C TYR A 295 0.67 21.51 -4.60
N MET A 296 1.81 21.45 -5.29
CA MET A 296 3.08 22.03 -4.86
C MET A 296 3.81 22.61 -6.08
N ASP A 297 4.14 23.90 -6.04
CA ASP A 297 4.90 24.58 -7.10
C ASP A 297 6.26 23.93 -7.37
N SER A 298 6.84 23.33 -6.34
CA SER A 298 8.15 22.69 -6.39
C SER A 298 8.14 21.27 -7.01
N SER A 299 6.98 20.74 -7.41
CA SER A 299 6.93 19.38 -7.96
C SER A 299 7.56 19.32 -9.35
N LEU A 300 8.66 18.56 -9.48
CA LEU A 300 9.31 18.31 -10.78
C LEU A 300 8.40 17.53 -11.75
N TYR A 301 7.40 16.82 -11.24
CA TYR A 301 6.54 15.93 -12.01
C TYR A 301 5.28 16.63 -12.55
N TRP A 302 5.01 17.86 -12.11
CA TRP A 302 3.73 18.54 -12.35
C TRP A 302 3.88 19.98 -12.84
N GLN A 303 4.98 20.27 -13.52
CA GLN A 303 5.20 21.51 -14.26
C GLN A 303 4.48 21.51 -15.62
#